data_AF-X1VBS0-F1
#
_entry.id   AF-X1VBS0-F1
#
_cell.length_a   1.000
_cell.length_b   1.000
_cell.length_c   1.000
_cell.angle_alpha   90.00
_cell.angle_beta   90.00
_cell.angle_gamma   90.00
#
_symmetry.space_group_name_H-M   'P 1'
#
loop_
_entity.id
_entity.type
_entity.pdbx_description
1 polymer ?
#
loop_
_entity_poly.entity_id
_entity_poly.type
_entity_poly.pdbx_seq_one_letter_code
_entity_poly.pdbx_strand_id
1 'polypeptide(L)'
;MLRWTPFHLSREVDKRLLAKTADGTLPYPCLRNPEVQDKIVWAAKKIFQDYEVDGLWYDTLDGINPDLVCIGGHKHNYATLGESVDEILKRIRKTVNDINPNALLMFRRSHANINNKLYLTHLWPADSPFDYDKNRREVVVMKSYSSGVLTHACCTCWSPNEKDGVVAKHLASITLAGVPSISVDLTSIPQSHKQLIKGWFNFYNQHKEELMYGDFKPLVPNFPSA
;
A
#
# COMPACT_ATOMS: atom_id res chain seq x y z
N MET A 1 -8.83 7.09 4.12
CA MET A 1 -8.25 5.93 3.40
C MET A 1 -8.89 4.66 3.96
N LEU A 2 -9.73 3.99 3.17
CA LEU A 2 -10.43 2.76 3.58
C LEU A 2 -9.49 1.56 3.44
N ARG A 3 -9.41 0.71 4.47
CA ARG A 3 -8.62 -0.52 4.47
C ARG A 3 -9.49 -1.69 4.01
N TRP A 4 -9.10 -2.34 2.92
CA TRP A 4 -9.84 -3.47 2.35
C TRP A 4 -8.95 -4.72 2.41
N THR A 5 -9.39 -5.76 3.13
CA THR A 5 -8.63 -7.01 3.30
C THR A 5 -9.41 -8.21 2.76
N PRO A 6 -8.74 -9.32 2.36
CA PRO A 6 -9.41 -10.50 1.78
C PRO A 6 -10.39 -11.16 2.77
N PHE A 7 -10.16 -10.95 4.07
CA PHE A 7 -11.00 -11.44 5.17
C PHE A 7 -12.39 -10.79 5.25
N HIS A 8 -12.54 -9.54 4.77
CA HIS A 8 -13.85 -8.90 4.74
C HIS A 8 -14.67 -9.42 3.55
N LEU A 9 -14.00 -9.62 2.41
CA LEU A 9 -14.60 -10.25 1.23
C LEU A 9 -15.13 -11.66 1.51
N SER A 10 -14.43 -12.49 2.29
CA SER A 10 -14.87 -13.87 2.54
C SER A 10 -16.19 -13.99 3.32
N ARG A 11 -16.66 -12.92 3.98
CA ARG A 11 -17.96 -12.88 4.67
C ARG A 11 -19.12 -12.56 3.73
N GLU A 12 -18.85 -11.82 2.66
CA GLU A 12 -19.86 -11.40 1.67
C GLU A 12 -19.85 -12.28 0.41
N VAL A 13 -18.76 -13.02 0.18
CA VAL A 13 -18.64 -13.97 -0.92
C VAL A 13 -19.24 -15.30 -0.51
N ASP A 14 -20.05 -15.87 -1.40
CA ASP A 14 -20.62 -17.21 -1.23
C ASP A 14 -19.51 -18.23 -0.93
N LYS A 15 -19.69 -19.01 0.13
CA LYS A 15 -18.71 -20.03 0.59
C LYS A 15 -18.32 -21.02 -0.51
N ARG A 16 -19.17 -21.22 -1.53
CA ARG A 16 -18.90 -22.06 -2.71
C ARG A 16 -17.74 -21.54 -3.58
N LEU A 17 -17.48 -20.24 -3.51
CA LEU A 17 -16.47 -19.54 -4.30
C LEU A 17 -15.14 -19.35 -3.55
N LEU A 18 -15.05 -19.79 -2.30
CA LEU A 18 -13.77 -19.84 -1.59
C LEU A 18 -12.85 -20.83 -2.31
N ALA A 19 -11.55 -20.53 -2.33
CA ALA A 19 -10.57 -21.51 -2.75
C ALA A 19 -10.74 -22.82 -1.95
N LYS A 20 -10.21 -23.93 -2.44
CA LYS A 20 -10.16 -25.17 -1.64
C LYS A 20 -8.78 -25.77 -1.83
N THR A 21 -8.11 -26.06 -0.74
CA THR A 21 -6.80 -26.71 -0.74
C THR A 21 -6.94 -28.12 -0.19
N ALA A 22 -6.00 -29.00 -0.56
CA ALA A 22 -6.00 -30.39 -0.10
C ALA A 22 -5.79 -30.52 1.42
N ASP A 23 -5.14 -29.53 2.06
CA ASP A 23 -4.83 -29.49 3.49
C ASP A 23 -5.92 -28.82 4.35
N GLY A 24 -7.00 -28.31 3.74
CA GLY A 24 -8.12 -27.71 4.47
C GLY A 24 -7.85 -26.34 5.10
N THR A 25 -6.78 -25.65 4.71
CA THR A 25 -6.47 -24.29 5.20
C THR A 25 -7.53 -23.27 4.78
N LEU A 26 -7.74 -22.25 5.64
CA LEU A 26 -8.76 -21.19 5.49
C LEU A 26 -8.64 -20.51 4.12
N PRO A 27 -9.55 -20.80 3.18
CA PRO A 27 -9.38 -20.29 1.84
C PRO A 27 -10.02 -18.91 1.73
N TYR A 28 -9.22 -17.96 1.26
CA TYR A 28 -9.73 -16.70 0.72
C TYR A 28 -10.58 -16.97 -0.54
N PRO A 29 -11.41 -16.00 -0.97
CA PRO A 29 -12.14 -16.10 -2.23
C PRO A 29 -11.23 -16.53 -3.38
N CYS A 30 -11.65 -17.51 -4.19
CA CYS A 30 -10.82 -17.99 -5.29
C CYS A 30 -10.69 -16.89 -6.35
N LEU A 31 -9.52 -16.26 -6.44
CA LEU A 31 -9.30 -15.17 -7.37
C LEU A 31 -9.44 -15.61 -8.83
N ARG A 32 -9.18 -16.89 -9.13
CA ARG A 32 -9.39 -17.48 -10.47
C ARG A 32 -10.87 -17.68 -10.83
N ASN A 33 -11.80 -17.42 -9.91
CA ASN A 33 -13.22 -17.51 -10.21
C ASN A 33 -13.75 -16.18 -10.77
N PRO A 34 -14.41 -16.16 -11.94
CA PRO A 34 -14.85 -14.92 -12.56
C PRO A 34 -15.86 -14.12 -11.71
N GLU A 35 -16.74 -14.77 -10.94
CA GLU A 35 -17.70 -14.06 -10.09
C GLU A 35 -16.99 -13.34 -8.93
N VAL A 36 -15.92 -13.94 -8.39
CA VAL A 36 -15.07 -13.30 -7.38
C VAL A 36 -14.37 -12.08 -7.98
N GLN A 37 -13.82 -12.20 -9.19
CA GLN A 37 -13.17 -11.08 -9.89
C GLN A 37 -14.15 -9.93 -10.13
N ASP A 38 -15.36 -10.23 -10.59
CA ASP A 38 -16.40 -9.23 -10.86
C ASP A 38 -16.79 -8.48 -9.59
N LYS A 39 -16.94 -9.20 -8.47
CA LYS A 39 -17.22 -8.60 -7.15
C LYS A 39 -16.09 -7.69 -6.68
N ILE A 40 -14.84 -8.08 -6.88
CA ILE A 40 -13.67 -7.26 -6.51
C ILE A 40 -13.66 -5.95 -7.31
N VAL A 41 -13.81 -6.04 -8.63
CA VAL A 41 -13.83 -4.85 -9.50
C VAL A 41 -15.04 -3.97 -9.21
N TRP A 42 -16.21 -4.57 -8.97
CA TRP A 42 -17.41 -3.85 -8.56
C TRP A 42 -17.22 -3.11 -7.23
N ALA A 43 -16.60 -3.73 -6.23
CA ALA A 43 -16.33 -3.10 -4.94
C ALA A 43 -15.41 -1.89 -5.08
N ALA A 44 -14.32 -2.02 -5.85
CA ALA A 44 -13.44 -0.90 -6.16
C ALA A 44 -14.20 0.25 -6.84
N LYS A 45 -14.99 -0.06 -7.88
CA LYS A 45 -15.85 0.91 -8.57
C LYS A 45 -16.78 1.64 -7.61
N LYS A 46 -17.45 0.88 -6.75
CA LYS A 46 -18.41 1.39 -5.78
C LYS A 46 -17.80 2.32 -4.76
N ILE A 47 -16.61 2.00 -4.26
CA ILE A 47 -15.91 2.89 -3.32
C ILE A 47 -15.60 4.24 -3.98
N PHE A 48 -15.14 4.26 -5.23
CA PHE A 48 -14.88 5.51 -5.95
C PHE A 48 -16.15 6.31 -6.28
N GLN A 49 -17.21 5.64 -6.72
CA GLN A 49 -18.45 6.33 -7.12
C GLN A 49 -19.28 6.83 -5.93
N ASP A 50 -19.41 6.01 -4.89
CA ASP A 50 -20.34 6.29 -3.79
C ASP A 50 -19.70 7.21 -2.73
N TYR A 51 -18.35 7.26 -2.64
CA TYR A 51 -17.62 8.06 -1.65
C TYR A 51 -16.66 9.09 -2.24
N GLU A 52 -16.53 9.19 -3.57
CA GLU A 52 -15.71 10.19 -4.27
C GLU A 52 -14.25 10.25 -3.76
N VAL A 53 -13.67 9.09 -3.44
CA VAL A 53 -12.29 9.03 -2.93
C VAL A 53 -11.26 9.31 -4.02
N ASP A 54 -10.14 9.95 -3.65
CA ASP A 54 -9.01 10.16 -4.55
C ASP A 54 -8.21 8.88 -4.81
N GLY A 55 -8.32 7.87 -3.93
CA GLY A 55 -7.51 6.67 -4.05
C GLY A 55 -7.78 5.60 -3.01
N LEU A 56 -7.14 4.45 -3.24
CA LEU A 56 -7.23 3.26 -2.41
C LEU A 56 -5.84 2.80 -1.95
N TRP A 57 -5.79 2.34 -0.70
CA TRP A 57 -4.71 1.51 -0.22
C TRP A 57 -5.13 0.05 -0.35
N TYR A 58 -4.43 -0.67 -1.23
CA TYR A 58 -4.73 -2.05 -1.56
C TYR A 58 -3.93 -3.01 -0.67
N ASP A 59 -4.60 -3.57 0.35
CA ASP A 59 -4.06 -4.55 1.29
C ASP A 59 -4.52 -5.99 0.93
N THR A 60 -5.36 -6.15 -0.11
CA THR A 60 -5.99 -7.44 -0.44
C THR A 60 -5.10 -8.46 -1.12
N LEU A 61 -3.89 -8.07 -1.49
CA LEU A 61 -2.92 -9.03 -2.00
C LEU A 61 -2.11 -9.68 -0.88
N ASP A 62 -2.23 -9.21 0.37
CA ASP A 62 -1.56 -9.82 1.51
C ASP A 62 -2.12 -11.20 1.83
N GLY A 63 -1.22 -12.13 2.17
CA GLY A 63 -1.57 -13.50 2.53
C GLY A 63 -1.97 -14.40 1.37
N ILE A 64 -1.91 -13.91 0.13
CA ILE A 64 -2.09 -14.77 -1.05
C ILE A 64 -0.86 -15.67 -1.16
N ASN A 65 -1.07 -16.97 -0.97
CA ASN A 65 -0.07 -17.98 -1.28
C ASN A 65 0.01 -18.19 -2.80
N PRO A 66 1.12 -17.84 -3.48
CA PRO A 66 1.26 -18.01 -4.93
C PRO A 66 1.23 -19.48 -5.37
N ASP A 67 1.63 -20.39 -4.48
CA ASP A 67 1.65 -21.83 -4.72
C ASP A 67 0.30 -22.50 -4.44
N LEU A 68 -0.74 -21.71 -4.09
CA LEU A 68 -2.05 -22.24 -3.81
C LEU A 68 -2.68 -22.84 -5.07
N VAL A 69 -2.86 -24.16 -5.05
CA VAL A 69 -3.63 -24.89 -6.05
C VAL A 69 -5.06 -25.06 -5.52
N CYS A 70 -6.00 -24.30 -6.10
CA CYS A 70 -7.40 -24.47 -5.77
C CYS A 70 -7.97 -25.72 -6.47
N ILE A 71 -8.40 -26.71 -5.69
CA ILE A 71 -9.07 -27.95 -6.13
C ILE A 71 -10.60 -27.88 -6.07
N GLY A 72 -11.16 -26.69 -5.82
CA GLY A 72 -12.61 -26.49 -5.77
C GLY A 72 -13.28 -26.70 -7.13
N GLY A 73 -14.44 -27.37 -7.16
CA GLY A 73 -15.21 -27.66 -8.38
C GLY A 73 -15.95 -26.45 -8.99
N HIS A 74 -15.55 -25.22 -8.65
CA HIS A 74 -16.07 -24.01 -9.30
C HIS A 74 -15.21 -23.64 -10.53
N LYS A 75 -15.75 -22.80 -11.40
CA LYS A 75 -15.05 -22.37 -12.62
C LYS A 75 -13.76 -21.61 -12.29
N HIS A 76 -12.68 -21.93 -13.00
CA HIS A 76 -11.46 -21.12 -13.11
C HIS A 76 -11.34 -20.55 -14.52
N ASN A 77 -11.13 -19.24 -14.67
CA ASN A 77 -10.94 -18.58 -15.97
C ASN A 77 -9.47 -18.37 -16.35
N TYR A 78 -8.53 -18.66 -15.44
CA TYR A 78 -7.09 -18.59 -15.67
C TYR A 78 -6.41 -19.87 -15.21
N ALA A 79 -5.29 -20.22 -15.87
CA ALA A 79 -4.52 -21.40 -15.52
C ALA A 79 -3.79 -21.18 -14.19
N THR A 80 -3.18 -20.02 -14.02
CA THR A 80 -2.40 -19.67 -12.83
C THR A 80 -3.08 -18.60 -11.97
N LEU A 81 -2.68 -18.52 -10.70
CA LEU A 81 -3.10 -17.44 -9.81
C LEU A 81 -2.53 -16.09 -10.24
N GLY A 82 -1.29 -16.07 -10.76
CA GLY A 82 -0.62 -14.86 -11.23
C GLY A 82 -1.38 -14.18 -12.38
N GLU A 83 -1.77 -14.93 -13.42
CA GLU A 83 -2.59 -14.41 -14.53
C GLU A 83 -3.93 -13.83 -14.04
N SER A 84 -4.53 -14.51 -13.07
CA SER A 84 -5.78 -14.05 -12.48
C SER A 84 -5.62 -12.75 -11.69
N VAL A 85 -4.54 -12.60 -10.92
CA VAL A 85 -4.27 -11.37 -10.18
C VAL A 85 -3.94 -10.23 -11.14
N ASP A 86 -3.14 -10.47 -12.17
CA ASP A 86 -2.82 -9.50 -13.22
C ASP A 86 -4.10 -8.93 -13.86
N GLU A 87 -5.02 -9.80 -14.29
CA GLU A 87 -6.29 -9.35 -14.86
C GLU A 87 -7.12 -8.55 -13.85
N ILE A 88 -7.23 -8.99 -12.59
CA ILE A 88 -7.97 -8.26 -11.55
C ILE A 88 -7.41 -6.83 -11.41
N LEU A 89 -6.09 -6.70 -11.28
CA LEU A 89 -5.43 -5.41 -11.09
C LEU A 89 -5.57 -4.51 -12.31
N LYS A 90 -5.45 -5.07 -13.52
CA LYS A 90 -5.71 -4.36 -14.77
C LYS A 90 -7.14 -3.84 -14.86
N ARG A 91 -8.14 -4.67 -14.53
CA ARG A 91 -9.56 -4.29 -14.53
C ARG A 91 -9.85 -3.22 -13.47
N ILE A 92 -9.29 -3.35 -12.27
CA ILE A 92 -9.38 -2.31 -11.22
C ILE A 92 -8.78 -1.02 -11.75
N ARG A 93 -7.53 -1.03 -12.23
CA ARG A 93 -6.85 0.17 -12.73
C ARG A 93 -7.66 0.87 -13.79
N LYS A 94 -8.16 0.13 -14.78
CA LYS A 94 -9.01 0.69 -15.84
C LYS A 94 -10.27 1.31 -15.24
N THR A 95 -10.99 0.56 -14.40
CA THR A 95 -12.29 0.99 -13.85
C THR A 95 -12.15 2.25 -12.99
N VAL A 96 -11.12 2.33 -12.15
CA VAL A 96 -10.91 3.52 -11.30
C VAL A 96 -10.43 4.70 -12.14
N ASN A 97 -9.59 4.49 -13.15
CA ASN A 97 -9.14 5.56 -14.05
C ASN A 97 -10.28 6.13 -14.92
N ASP A 98 -11.24 5.29 -15.32
CA ASP A 98 -12.44 5.74 -16.04
C ASP A 98 -13.30 6.69 -15.17
N ILE A 99 -13.21 6.59 -13.84
CA ILE A 99 -13.91 7.46 -12.87
C ILE A 99 -13.07 8.68 -12.49
N ASN A 100 -11.82 8.45 -12.09
CA ASN A 100 -10.86 9.47 -11.71
C ASN A 100 -9.51 9.18 -12.40
N PRO A 101 -9.14 9.92 -13.46
CA PRO A 101 -7.87 9.74 -14.17
C PRO A 101 -6.62 9.91 -13.28
N ASN A 102 -6.77 10.60 -12.15
CA ASN A 102 -5.71 10.84 -11.16
C ASN A 102 -5.79 9.89 -9.96
N ALA A 103 -6.55 8.79 -10.05
CA ALA A 103 -6.76 7.85 -8.96
C ALA A 103 -5.44 7.34 -8.37
N LEU A 104 -5.32 7.40 -7.04
CA LEU A 104 -4.17 6.88 -6.31
C LEU A 104 -4.41 5.40 -6.01
N LEU A 105 -3.51 4.52 -6.46
CA LEU A 105 -3.53 3.11 -6.13
C LEU A 105 -2.23 2.77 -5.41
N MET A 106 -2.34 2.61 -4.10
CA MET A 106 -1.21 2.43 -3.20
C MET A 106 -1.08 0.97 -2.79
N PHE A 107 0.05 0.36 -3.14
CA PHE A 107 0.33 -1.06 -2.89
C PHE A 107 1.42 -1.20 -1.84
N ARG A 108 1.48 -2.36 -1.18
CA ARG A 108 2.50 -2.62 -0.17
C ARG A 108 3.79 -3.13 -0.80
N ARG A 109 4.90 -3.01 -0.06
CA ARG A 109 6.22 -3.53 -0.45
C ARG A 109 6.16 -5.00 -0.90
N SER A 110 5.38 -5.84 -0.22
CA SER A 110 5.20 -7.26 -0.57
C SER A 110 4.65 -7.47 -1.99
N HIS A 111 3.97 -6.48 -2.55
CA HIS A 111 3.39 -6.52 -3.89
C HIS A 111 4.19 -5.72 -4.92
N ALA A 112 5.33 -5.14 -4.52
CA ALA A 112 6.19 -4.34 -5.38
C ALA A 112 7.02 -5.24 -6.30
N ASN A 113 6.46 -5.63 -7.44
CA ASN A 113 7.13 -6.37 -8.49
C ASN A 113 6.89 -5.72 -9.86
N ILE A 114 7.64 -6.17 -10.88
CA ILE A 114 7.61 -5.59 -12.23
C ILE A 114 6.22 -5.69 -12.87
N ASN A 115 5.46 -6.77 -12.63
CA ASN A 115 4.12 -6.93 -13.19
C ASN A 115 3.14 -5.93 -12.57
N ASN A 116 3.13 -5.84 -11.24
CA ASN A 116 2.21 -4.95 -10.51
C ASN A 116 2.52 -3.47 -10.73
N LYS A 117 3.77 -3.12 -11.08
CA LYS A 117 4.20 -1.75 -11.38
C LYS A 117 3.30 -1.06 -12.42
N LEU A 118 2.70 -1.81 -13.34
CA LEU A 118 1.81 -1.29 -14.39
C LEU A 118 0.49 -0.75 -13.85
N TYR A 119 0.08 -1.14 -12.65
CA TYR A 119 -1.28 -0.88 -12.13
C TYR A 119 -1.31 0.04 -10.92
N LEU A 120 -0.20 0.20 -10.21
CA LEU A 120 -0.10 1.05 -9.03
C LEU A 120 0.45 2.45 -9.36
N THR A 121 0.13 3.44 -8.52
CA THR A 121 0.76 4.77 -8.59
C THR A 121 1.66 5.04 -7.40
N HIS A 122 1.39 4.37 -6.27
CA HIS A 122 2.09 4.58 -5.01
C HIS A 122 2.57 3.26 -4.42
N LEU A 123 3.72 3.31 -3.74
CA LEU A 123 4.22 2.20 -2.94
C LEU A 123 4.35 2.59 -1.48
N TRP A 124 3.86 1.70 -0.63
CA TRP A 124 3.94 1.78 0.82
C TRP A 124 5.02 0.82 1.35
N PRO A 125 5.94 1.29 2.20
CA PRO A 125 7.04 0.47 2.72
C PRO A 125 6.56 -0.52 3.78
N ALA A 126 7.49 -1.29 4.35
CA ALA A 126 7.18 -2.14 5.50
C ALA A 126 6.69 -1.31 6.70
N ASP A 127 5.85 -1.90 7.54
CA ASP A 127 5.35 -1.22 8.74
C ASP A 127 6.47 -1.08 9.78
N SER A 128 6.96 0.15 9.95
CA SER A 128 7.98 0.51 10.94
C SER A 128 7.65 1.85 11.62
N PRO A 129 6.47 1.98 12.24
CA PRO A 129 5.95 3.28 12.65
C PRO A 129 6.75 3.93 13.80
N PHE A 130 7.41 3.11 14.62
CA PHE A 130 8.24 3.53 15.77
C PHE A 130 9.74 3.56 15.47
N ASP A 131 10.17 3.15 14.28
CA ASP A 131 11.59 3.09 13.91
C ASP A 131 11.85 3.98 12.70
N TYR A 132 12.24 5.23 12.98
CA TYR A 132 12.50 6.24 11.96
C TYR A 132 13.68 5.88 11.05
N ASP A 133 14.67 5.12 11.55
CA ASP A 133 15.82 4.73 10.75
C ASP A 133 15.47 3.59 9.80
N LYS A 134 14.77 2.55 10.29
CA LYS A 134 14.22 1.50 9.43
C LYS A 134 13.30 2.09 8.37
N ASN A 135 12.38 2.96 8.75
CA ASN A 135 11.46 3.62 7.80
C ASN A 135 12.23 4.35 6.69
N ARG A 136 13.20 5.19 7.06
CA ARG A 136 14.06 5.90 6.09
C ARG A 136 14.78 4.94 5.14
N ARG A 137 15.44 3.90 5.68
CA ARG A 137 16.21 2.93 4.89
C ARG A 137 15.31 2.17 3.90
N GLU A 138 14.13 1.74 4.35
CA GLU A 138 13.13 1.06 3.54
C GLU A 138 12.72 1.90 2.32
N VAL A 139 12.41 3.18 2.54
CA VAL A 139 12.03 4.10 1.46
C VAL A 139 13.19 4.32 0.48
N VAL A 140 14.41 4.51 1.00
CA VAL A 140 15.62 4.66 0.18
C VAL A 140 15.86 3.44 -0.72
N VAL A 141 15.72 2.23 -0.16
CA VAL A 141 15.81 0.97 -0.90
C VAL A 141 14.73 0.93 -1.98
N MET A 142 13.48 1.22 -1.64
CA MET A 142 12.36 1.18 -2.59
C MET A 142 12.51 2.18 -3.73
N LYS A 143 12.92 3.42 -3.45
CA LYS A 143 13.17 4.46 -4.47
C LYS A 143 14.18 3.99 -5.53
N SER A 144 15.16 3.17 -5.17
CA SER A 144 16.19 2.69 -6.10
C SER A 144 15.66 1.78 -7.23
N TYR A 145 14.51 1.13 -7.06
CA TYR A 145 13.92 0.22 -8.06
C TYR A 145 12.48 0.56 -8.46
N SER A 146 11.92 1.67 -7.96
CA SER A 146 10.52 2.08 -8.20
C SER A 146 10.40 3.30 -9.11
N SER A 147 11.36 3.55 -10.00
CA SER A 147 11.29 4.68 -10.96
C SER A 147 9.94 4.75 -11.67
N GLY A 148 9.30 5.93 -11.67
CA GLY A 148 7.96 6.15 -12.19
C GLY A 148 6.81 5.81 -11.23
N VAL A 149 7.12 5.43 -9.99
CA VAL A 149 6.16 5.15 -8.92
C VAL A 149 6.52 5.97 -7.68
N LEU A 150 5.50 6.53 -7.05
CA LEU A 150 5.67 7.47 -5.96
C LEU A 150 5.79 6.70 -4.62
N THR A 151 6.90 6.85 -3.91
CA THR A 151 7.17 6.07 -2.69
C THR A 151 6.81 6.86 -1.43
N HIS A 152 5.94 6.29 -0.59
CA HIS A 152 5.60 6.82 0.74
C HIS A 152 6.62 6.43 1.79
N ALA A 153 6.68 7.18 2.87
CA ALA A 153 7.21 6.69 4.13
C ALA A 153 6.10 5.99 4.93
N CYS A 154 6.45 4.97 5.73
CA CYS A 154 5.50 4.38 6.67
C CYS A 154 5.00 5.49 7.60
N CYS A 155 3.72 5.46 7.96
CA CYS A 155 3.19 6.42 8.92
C CYS A 155 3.97 6.31 10.22
N THR A 156 4.53 7.42 10.68
CA THR A 156 5.25 7.41 11.95
C THR A 156 4.34 7.81 13.10
N CYS A 157 4.53 7.17 14.25
CA CYS A 157 3.81 7.48 15.47
C CYS A 157 4.76 7.45 16.67
N TRP A 158 4.36 8.16 17.72
CA TRP A 158 5.14 8.33 18.94
C TRP A 158 4.20 8.61 20.11
N SER A 159 4.71 8.46 21.33
CA SER A 159 3.96 8.81 22.55
C SER A 159 3.75 10.32 22.65
N PRO A 160 2.60 10.83 23.14
CA PRO A 160 2.43 12.26 23.44
C PRO A 160 3.49 12.81 24.41
N ASN A 161 4.12 11.95 25.21
CA ASN A 161 5.19 12.33 26.15
C ASN A 161 6.61 12.21 25.54
N GLU A 162 6.72 11.90 24.25
CA GLU A 162 8.01 11.77 23.57
C GLU A 162 8.74 13.11 23.51
N LYS A 163 10.07 13.06 23.61
CA LYS A 163 10.93 14.24 23.54
C LYS A 163 10.86 14.85 22.14
N ASP A 164 10.77 16.17 22.06
CA ASP A 164 10.75 16.92 20.80
C ASP A 164 11.88 16.52 19.83
N GLY A 165 13.09 16.26 20.33
CA GLY A 165 14.22 15.82 19.52
C GLY A 165 14.03 14.44 18.87
N VAL A 166 13.28 13.53 19.50
CA VAL A 166 12.93 12.22 18.91
C VAL A 166 11.82 12.39 17.89
N VAL A 167 10.78 13.17 18.21
CA VAL A 167 9.71 13.53 17.27
C VAL A 167 10.27 14.18 16.00
N ALA A 168 11.23 15.10 16.15
CA ALA A 168 11.91 15.72 15.03
C ALA A 168 12.66 14.71 14.15
N LYS A 169 13.27 13.66 14.72
CA LYS A 169 13.92 12.58 13.94
C LYS A 169 12.92 11.77 13.13
N HIS A 170 11.77 11.44 13.73
CA HIS A 170 10.67 10.78 13.02
C HIS A 170 10.21 11.61 11.82
N LEU A 171 9.91 12.89 12.06
CA LEU A 171 9.43 13.81 11.02
C LEU A 171 10.47 14.08 9.93
N ALA A 172 11.73 14.31 10.31
CA ALA A 172 12.83 14.48 9.35
C ALA A 172 12.97 13.25 8.45
N SER A 173 12.93 12.05 9.04
CA SER A 173 13.12 10.79 8.32
C SER A 173 12.02 10.58 7.28
N ILE A 174 10.75 10.75 7.65
CA ILE A 174 9.64 10.55 6.71
C ILE A 174 9.59 11.65 5.63
N THR A 175 9.96 12.89 5.97
CA THR A 175 9.90 14.05 5.07
C THR A 175 10.98 14.00 4.01
N LEU A 176 12.20 13.62 4.40
CA LEU A 176 13.34 13.56 3.49
C LEU A 176 13.36 12.29 2.64
N ALA A 177 12.76 11.20 3.13
CA ALA A 177 12.84 9.91 2.45
C ALA A 177 11.78 9.76 1.36
N GLY A 178 10.53 10.16 1.59
CA GLY A 178 9.41 9.93 0.67
C GLY A 178 8.22 10.81 0.98
N VAL A 179 7.00 10.41 0.58
CA VAL A 179 5.79 11.14 0.99
C VAL A 179 5.59 10.95 2.49
N PRO A 180 5.60 12.02 3.29
CA PRO A 180 5.47 11.92 4.73
C PRO A 180 4.05 11.48 5.11
N SER A 181 3.95 10.67 6.16
CA SER A 181 2.67 10.24 6.74
C SER A 181 2.83 10.11 8.26
N ILE A 182 1.81 10.53 9.01
CA ILE A 182 1.78 10.44 10.48
C ILE A 182 0.55 9.66 10.92
N SER A 183 0.68 8.93 12.02
CA SER A 183 -0.42 8.18 12.64
C SER A 183 -0.46 8.46 14.14
N VAL A 184 -0.61 9.75 14.49
CA VAL A 184 -0.77 10.23 15.86
C VAL A 184 -2.14 10.87 16.04
N ASP A 185 -2.64 10.87 17.26
CA ASP A 185 -3.84 11.63 17.60
C ASP A 185 -3.49 13.11 17.74
N LEU A 186 -3.82 13.89 16.70
CA LEU A 186 -3.56 15.32 16.65
C LEU A 186 -4.32 16.12 17.73
N THR A 187 -5.34 15.54 18.35
CA THR A 187 -6.10 16.21 19.42
C THR A 187 -5.38 16.13 20.77
N SER A 188 -4.53 15.12 20.99
CA SER A 188 -3.89 14.85 22.29
C SER A 188 -2.39 15.15 22.33
N ILE A 189 -1.71 15.33 21.20
CA ILE A 189 -0.26 15.66 21.21
C ILE A 189 0.01 17.09 21.73
N PRO A 190 1.17 17.32 22.40
CA PRO A 190 1.60 18.64 22.84
C PRO A 190 1.71 19.67 21.70
N GLN A 191 1.59 20.95 22.05
CA GLN A 191 1.72 22.05 21.09
C GLN A 191 3.10 22.09 20.42
N SER A 192 4.17 21.68 21.12
CA SER A 192 5.51 21.57 20.54
C SER A 192 5.56 20.56 19.39
N HIS A 193 4.93 19.39 19.54
CA HIS A 193 4.85 18.38 18.48
C HIS A 193 4.07 18.90 17.26
N LYS A 194 2.97 19.63 17.48
CA LYS A 194 2.21 20.28 16.40
C LYS A 194 3.06 21.29 15.62
N GLN A 195 3.88 22.06 16.31
CA GLN A 195 4.82 23.00 15.68
C GLN A 195 5.88 22.26 14.86
N LEU A 196 6.41 21.15 15.37
CA LEU A 196 7.35 20.31 14.62
C LEU A 196 6.72 19.73 13.35
N ILE A 197 5.50 19.19 13.44
CA ILE A 197 4.76 18.68 12.27
C ILE A 197 4.61 19.78 11.23
N LYS A 198 4.13 20.97 11.64
CA LYS A 198 3.96 22.12 10.74
C LYS A 198 5.27 22.53 10.09
N GLY A 199 6.37 22.60 10.85
CA GLY A 199 7.69 22.97 10.33
C GLY A 199 8.18 22.01 9.26
N TRP A 200 8.17 20.71 9.56
CA TRP A 200 8.63 19.69 8.61
C TRP A 200 7.72 19.55 7.39
N PHE A 201 6.40 19.67 7.55
CA PHE A 201 5.49 19.57 6.40
C PHE A 201 5.51 20.83 5.53
N ASN A 202 5.78 22.00 6.11
CA ASN A 202 6.06 23.19 5.31
C ASN A 202 7.33 23.02 4.48
N PHE A 203 8.39 22.48 5.08
CA PHE A 203 9.62 22.14 4.35
C PHE A 203 9.32 21.14 3.23
N TYR A 204 8.58 20.06 3.50
CA TYR A 204 8.16 19.11 2.47
C TYR A 204 7.44 19.81 1.32
N ASN A 205 6.44 20.62 1.61
CA ASN A 205 5.65 21.29 0.57
C ASN A 205 6.49 22.25 -0.29
N GLN A 206 7.52 22.89 0.29
CA GLN A 206 8.45 23.77 -0.43
C GLN A 206 9.41 22.98 -1.34
N HIS A 207 9.77 21.76 -0.97
CA HIS A 207 10.81 20.97 -1.64
C HIS A 207 10.34 19.66 -2.29
N LYS A 208 9.03 19.38 -2.29
CA LYS A 208 8.47 18.07 -2.70
C LYS A 208 8.86 17.65 -4.12
N GLU A 209 8.98 18.60 -5.05
CA GLU A 209 9.35 18.28 -6.44
C GLU A 209 10.78 17.72 -6.50
N GLU A 210 11.72 18.34 -5.80
CA GLU A 210 13.11 17.88 -5.69
C GLU A 210 13.20 16.56 -4.90
N LEU A 211 12.46 16.45 -3.79
CA LEU A 211 12.48 15.26 -2.93
C LEU A 211 11.89 14.01 -3.62
N MET A 212 10.91 14.20 -4.51
CA MET A 212 10.18 13.09 -5.14
C MET A 212 10.64 12.78 -6.57
N TYR A 213 11.04 13.80 -7.34
CA TYR A 213 11.39 13.64 -8.75
C TYR A 213 12.83 14.05 -9.08
N GLY A 214 13.58 14.61 -8.11
CA GLY A 214 14.99 14.90 -8.27
C GLY A 214 15.86 13.64 -8.33
N ASP A 215 17.13 13.84 -8.69
CA ASP A 215 18.10 12.75 -8.75
C ASP A 215 18.44 12.23 -7.35
N PHE A 216 18.13 10.96 -7.13
CA PHE A 216 18.42 10.27 -5.89
C PHE A 216 19.54 9.25 -6.08
N LYS A 217 20.65 9.42 -5.32
CA LYS A 217 21.77 8.47 -5.30
C LYS A 217 22.10 8.07 -3.86
N PRO A 218 21.88 6.79 -3.48
CA PRO A 218 22.37 6.30 -2.19
C PRO A 218 23.91 6.32 -2.19
N LEU A 219 24.50 6.98 -1.20
CA LEU A 219 25.96 7.11 -1.09
C LEU A 219 26.64 5.89 -0.45
N VAL A 220 25.87 5.00 0.16
CA VAL A 220 26.38 3.76 0.78
C VAL A 220 25.68 2.56 0.13
N PRO A 221 26.42 1.66 -0.52
CA PRO A 221 25.83 0.55 -1.29
C PRO A 221 25.32 -0.60 -0.41
N ASN A 222 25.84 -0.74 0.81
CA ASN A 222 25.48 -1.82 1.71
C ASN A 222 24.49 -1.34 2.76
N PHE A 223 23.23 -1.70 2.58
CA PHE A 223 22.28 -1.73 3.70
C PHE A 223 22.75 -2.84 4.64
N PRO A 224 23.09 -2.58 5.91
CA PRO A 224 23.22 -3.66 6.87
C PRO A 224 21.88 -4.39 6.85
N SER A 225 21.89 -5.67 6.51
CA SER A 225 20.73 -6.54 6.66
C SER A 225 20.18 -6.36 8.07
N ALA A 226 18.93 -5.92 8.17
CA ALA A 226 18.20 -5.89 9.43
C ALA A 226 18.08 -7.30 10.02
#